data_AF-A0A3M0WI10-F1
#
_entry.id   AF-A0A3M0WI10-F1
#
_cell.length_a   1.000
_cell.length_b   1.000
_cell.length_c   1.000
_cell.angle_alpha   90.00
_cell.angle_beta   90.00
_cell.angle_gamma   90.00
#
_symmetry.space_group_name_H-M   'P 1'
#
loop_
_entity.id
_entity.type
_entity.pdbx_description
1 polymer ?
#
loop_
_entity_poly.entity_id
_entity_poly.type
_entity_poly.pdbx_seq_one_letter_code
_entity_poly.pdbx_strand_id
1 'polypeptide(L)'
;MENPAHLRLNEGTPASVLSRIADLHSTDILILLAIILVLTVISFLGLKKWNEKKPEEERKSDFVLFLVALHVGFFGTVLFFVYRVVIIGLEYLSKG
;
A
#
# COMPACT_ATOMS: atom_id res chain seq x y z
N MET A 1 36.87 24.06 25.48
CA MET A 1 37.14 23.14 24.34
C MET A 1 36.33 21.89 24.60
N GLU A 2 35.16 21.79 23.97
CA GLU A 2 34.24 20.66 24.13
C GLU A 2 34.78 19.44 23.38
N ASN A 3 34.76 18.29 24.05
CA ASN A 3 35.37 17.06 23.61
C ASN A 3 34.48 16.38 22.53
N PRO A 4 34.96 16.15 21.29
CA PRO A 4 34.16 15.60 20.19
C PRO A 4 33.79 14.11 20.36
N ALA A 5 34.15 13.49 21.49
CA ALA A 5 33.87 12.08 21.77
C ALA A 5 32.43 11.78 22.23
N HIS A 6 31.62 12.80 22.57
CA HIS A 6 30.24 12.57 23.06
C HIS A 6 29.17 12.40 21.96
N LEU A 7 29.53 12.52 20.68
CA LEU A 7 28.59 12.46 19.56
C LEU A 7 28.46 11.07 18.91
N ARG A 8 29.03 10.01 19.48
CA ARG A 8 29.13 8.68 18.81
C ARG A 8 28.57 7.46 19.54
N LEU A 9 27.80 7.63 20.63
CA LEU A 9 27.33 6.49 21.43
C LEU A 9 25.81 6.26 21.46
N ASN A 10 25.01 6.97 20.65
CA ASN A 10 23.54 6.81 20.68
C ASN A 10 22.91 6.36 19.36
N GLU A 11 23.69 5.84 18.41
CA GLU A 11 23.19 5.29 17.14
C GLU A 11 22.89 3.78 17.18
N GLY A 12 23.02 3.12 18.33
CA GLY A 12 22.99 1.65 18.40
C GLY A 12 22.20 1.03 19.56
N THR A 13 21.24 1.74 20.16
CA THR A 13 20.37 1.07 21.15
C THR A 13 19.26 0.28 20.43
N PRO A 14 18.91 -0.92 20.88
CA PRO A 14 17.82 -1.70 20.27
C PRO A 14 16.52 -0.90 20.17
N ALA A 15 16.27 0.02 21.11
CA ALA A 15 15.12 0.92 21.11
C ALA A 15 15.14 1.95 19.97
N SER A 16 16.29 2.55 19.65
CA SER A 16 16.39 3.52 18.55
C SER A 16 16.34 2.86 17.17
N VAL A 17 16.83 1.62 17.07
CA VAL A 17 16.66 0.78 15.87
C VAL A 17 15.20 0.34 15.72
N LEU A 18 14.56 -0.10 16.80
CA LEU A 18 13.16 -0.54 16.78
C LEU A 18 12.21 0.63 16.46
N SER A 19 12.45 1.82 16.99
CA SER A 19 11.64 3.01 16.67
C SER A 19 11.80 3.42 15.21
N ARG A 20 13.02 3.39 14.66
CA ARG A 20 13.26 3.64 13.23
C ARG A 20 12.56 2.62 12.34
N ILE A 21 12.63 1.33 12.69
CA ILE A 21 11.95 0.26 11.96
C ILE A 21 10.42 0.44 12.04
N ALA A 22 9.88 0.80 13.20
CA ALA A 22 8.46 1.08 13.38
C ALA A 22 7.99 2.29 12.57
N ASP A 23 8.76 3.38 12.53
CA ASP A 23 8.43 4.58 11.74
C ASP A 23 8.49 4.30 10.22
N LEU A 24 9.50 3.55 9.77
CA LEU A 24 9.63 3.11 8.39
C LEU A 24 8.42 2.25 7.98
N HIS A 25 8.08 1.24 8.78
CA HIS A 25 6.93 0.38 8.51
C HIS A 25 5.60 1.13 8.56
N SER A 26 5.42 2.08 9.50
CA SER A 26 4.18 2.87 9.59
C SER A 26 3.97 3.75 8.37
N THR A 27 5.05 4.34 7.85
CA THR A 27 5.01 5.15 6.63
C THR A 27 4.67 4.30 5.41
N ASP A 28 5.28 3.12 5.27
CA ASP A 28 5.00 2.18 4.18
C ASP A 28 3.54 1.69 4.20
N ILE A 29 3.01 1.40 5.39
CA ILE A 29 1.59 1.02 5.56
C ILE A 29 0.67 2.17 5.16
N LEU A 30 0.99 3.42 5.54
CA LEU A 30 0.23 4.61 5.14
C LEU A 30 0.23 4.80 3.62
N ILE A 31 1.38 4.65 2.96
CA ILE A 31 1.49 4.73 1.50
C ILE A 31 0.67 3.62 0.85
N LEU A 32 0.74 2.38 1.35
CA LEU A 32 -0.02 1.26 0.84
C LEU A 32 -1.53 1.52 0.95
N LEU A 33 -1.99 2.01 2.10
CA LEU A 33 -3.39 2.40 2.31
C LEU A 33 -3.81 3.50 1.34
N ALA A 34 -2.97 4.51 1.12
CA ALA A 34 -3.25 5.58 0.16
C ALA A 34 -3.39 5.03 -1.27
N ILE A 35 -2.54 4.10 -1.69
CA ILE A 35 -2.63 3.44 -3.00
C ILE A 35 -3.93 2.65 -3.15
N ILE A 36 -4.29 1.86 -2.13
CA ILE A 36 -5.55 1.08 -2.12
C ILE A 36 -6.74 2.03 -2.23
N LEU A 37 -6.72 3.15 -1.50
CA LEU A 37 -7.79 4.13 -1.49
C LEU A 37 -7.94 4.81 -2.86
N VAL A 38 -6.83 5.25 -3.47
CA VAL A 38 -6.82 5.84 -4.81
C VAL A 38 -7.36 4.87 -5.86
N LEU A 39 -6.89 3.61 -5.85
CA LEU A 39 -7.38 2.59 -6.78
C LEU A 39 -8.87 2.31 -6.58
N THR A 40 -9.32 2.21 -5.33
CA THR A 40 -10.73 2.01 -4.99
C THR A 40 -11.59 3.15 -5.53
N VAL A 41 -11.16 4.41 -5.35
CA VAL A 41 -11.90 5.58 -5.85
C VAL A 41 -11.97 5.57 -7.38
N ILE A 42 -10.85 5.29 -8.06
CA ILE A 42 -10.82 5.22 -9.53
C ILE A 42 -11.76 4.11 -10.03
N SER A 43 -11.69 2.92 -9.44
CA SER A 43 -12.56 1.80 -9.78
C SER A 43 -14.03 2.11 -9.51
N PHE A 44 -14.34 2.75 -8.38
CA PHE A 44 -15.70 3.15 -8.03
C PHE A 44 -16.27 4.16 -9.02
N LEU A 45 -15.52 5.20 -9.38
CA LEU A 45 -15.94 6.19 -10.37
C LEU A 45 -16.15 5.56 -11.75
N GLY A 46 -15.29 4.62 -12.14
CA GLY A 46 -15.46 3.85 -13.38
C GLY A 46 -16.73 3.00 -13.38
N LEU A 47 -16.95 2.24 -12.30
CA LEU A 47 -18.16 1.42 -12.13
C LEU A 47 -19.43 2.26 -12.07
N LYS A 48 -19.40 3.40 -11.37
CA LYS A 48 -20.54 4.32 -11.27
C LYS A 48 -20.90 4.89 -12.64
N LYS A 49 -19.93 5.42 -13.38
CA LYS A 49 -20.15 5.91 -14.75
C LYS A 49 -20.68 4.83 -15.69
N TRP A 50 -20.29 3.57 -15.49
CA TRP A 50 -20.82 2.46 -16.28
C TRP A 50 -22.24 2.08 -15.86
N ASN A 51 -22.54 2.11 -14.55
CA ASN A 51 -23.85 1.80 -14.01
C ASN A 51 -24.91 2.83 -14.41
N GLU A 52 -24.56 4.12 -14.47
CA GLU A 52 -25.47 5.19 -14.91
C GLU A 52 -25.96 5.00 -16.35
N LYS A 53 -25.18 4.33 -17.21
CA LYS A 53 -25.57 4.00 -18.59
C LYS A 53 -26.61 2.88 -18.68
N LYS A 54 -26.86 2.15 -17.58
CA LYS A 54 -27.84 1.06 -17.55
C LYS A 54 -29.25 1.60 -17.28
N PRO A 55 -30.29 0.92 -17.80
CA PRO A 55 -31.68 1.22 -17.46
C PRO A 55 -31.90 1.08 -15.94
N GLU A 56 -32.83 1.85 -15.37
CA GLU A 56 -33.01 1.99 -13.92
C GLU A 56 -33.23 0.67 -13.20
N GLU A 57 -33.94 -0.26 -13.84
CA GLU A 57 -34.23 -1.60 -13.32
C GLU A 57 -32.98 -2.47 -13.12
N GLU A 58 -31.91 -2.21 -13.89
CA GLU A 58 -30.65 -2.96 -13.83
C GLU A 58 -29.55 -2.25 -13.04
N ARG A 59 -29.78 -0.99 -12.65
CA ARG A 59 -28.79 -0.19 -11.91
C ARG A 59 -28.51 -0.83 -10.57
N LYS A 60 -27.25 -1.15 -10.33
CA LYS A 60 -26.78 -1.61 -9.02
C LYS A 60 -26.69 -0.43 -8.06
N SER A 61 -26.88 -0.70 -6.78
CA SER A 61 -26.73 0.29 -5.71
C SER A 61 -25.28 0.79 -5.63
N ASP A 62 -25.11 2.10 -5.39
CA ASP A 62 -23.80 2.73 -5.17
C ASP A 62 -23.00 2.01 -4.06
N PHE A 63 -23.67 1.51 -3.02
CA PHE A 63 -23.01 0.74 -1.96
C PHE A 63 -22.39 -0.57 -2.48
N VAL A 64 -23.11 -1.29 -3.33
CA VAL A 64 -22.61 -2.55 -3.93
C VAL A 64 -21.43 -2.27 -4.87
N LEU A 65 -21.53 -1.22 -5.68
CA LEU A 65 -20.44 -0.80 -6.56
C LEU A 65 -19.19 -0.39 -5.76
N PHE A 66 -19.37 0.28 -4.63
CA PHE A 66 -18.28 0.61 -3.71
C PHE A 66 -17.62 -0.64 -3.13
N LEU A 67 -18.39 -1.62 -2.65
CA LEU A 67 -17.84 -2.88 -2.13
C LEU A 67 -17.04 -3.63 -3.20
N VAL A 68 -17.54 -3.68 -4.44
CA VAL A 68 -16.82 -4.30 -5.56
C VAL A 68 -15.53 -3.52 -5.86
N ALA A 69 -15.59 -2.20 -5.92
CA ALA A 69 -14.42 -1.36 -6.16
C ALA A 69 -13.35 -1.54 -5.06
N LEU A 70 -13.77 -1.63 -3.80
CA LEU A 70 -12.88 -1.86 -2.66
C LEU A 70 -12.17 -3.21 -2.76
N HIS A 71 -12.91 -4.27 -3.10
CA HIS A 71 -12.31 -5.59 -3.32
C HIS A 71 -11.31 -5.56 -4.48
N VAL A 72 -11.67 -4.96 -5.61
CA VAL A 72 -10.77 -4.85 -6.78
C VAL A 72 -9.52 -4.05 -6.44
N GLY A 73 -9.64 -2.92 -5.75
CA GLY A 73 -8.52 -2.09 -5.32
C GLY A 73 -7.59 -2.81 -4.35
N PHE A 74 -8.15 -3.53 -3.37
CA PHE A 74 -7.39 -4.33 -2.42
C PHE A 74 -6.64 -5.47 -3.10
N PHE A 75 -7.33 -6.34 -3.84
CA PHE A 75 -6.71 -7.49 -4.50
C PHE A 75 -5.70 -7.08 -5.58
N GLY A 76 -6.00 -6.01 -6.34
CA GLY A 76 -5.06 -5.47 -7.32
C GLY A 76 -3.73 -5.04 -6.69
N THR A 77 -3.81 -4.36 -5.54
CA THR A 77 -2.61 -3.91 -4.80
C THR A 77 -1.83 -5.08 -4.23
N VAL A 78 -2.52 -6.05 -3.63
CA VAL A 78 -1.90 -7.27 -3.07
C VAL A 78 -1.20 -8.07 -4.17
N LEU A 79 -1.86 -8.32 -5.30
CA LEU A 79 -1.28 -9.06 -6.42
C LEU A 79 -0.05 -8.36 -7.00
N PHE A 80 -0.12 -7.04 -7.18
CA PHE A 80 1.04 -6.26 -7.61
C PHE A 80 2.23 -6.40 -6.66
N PHE A 81 1.98 -6.30 -5.34
CA PHE A 81 3.03 -6.42 -4.34
C PHE A 81 3.64 -7.82 -4.31
N VAL A 82 2.80 -8.86 -4.31
CA VAL A 82 3.25 -10.27 -4.38
C VAL A 82 4.08 -10.50 -5.63
N TYR A 83 3.61 -10.05 -6.79
CA TYR A 83 4.37 -10.14 -8.04
C TYR A 83 5.74 -9.48 -7.92
N ARG A 84 5.82 -8.25 -7.38
CA ARG A 84 7.08 -7.53 -7.20
C ARG A 84 8.04 -8.30 -6.28
N VAL A 85 7.54 -8.84 -5.17
CA VAL A 85 8.34 -9.63 -4.22
C VAL A 85 8.85 -10.92 -4.87
N VAL A 86 8.00 -11.63 -5.61
CA VAL A 86 8.36 -12.87 -6.30
C VAL A 86 9.45 -12.62 -7.34
N ILE A 87 9.33 -11.59 -8.17
CA ILE A 87 10.33 -11.26 -9.19
C ILE A 87 11.67 -10.90 -8.56
N ILE A 88 11.69 -10.07 -7.50
CA ILE A 88 12.94 -9.76 -6.77
C ILE A 88 13.56 -11.05 -6.20
N GLY A 89 12.74 -11.92 -5.61
CA GLY A 89 13.20 -13.19 -5.06
C GLY A 89 13.84 -14.08 -6.13
N LEU A 90 13.22 -14.18 -7.31
CA LEU A 90 13.75 -14.94 -8.44
C LEU A 90 15.04 -14.32 -8.98
N GLU A 91 15.13 -13.00 -9.11
CA GLU A 91 16.36 -12.33 -9.53
C GLU A 91 17.52 -12.59 -8.55
N TYR A 92 17.23 -12.60 -7.24
CA TYR A 92 18.24 -12.86 -6.22
C TYR A 92 18.75 -14.31 -6.30
N LEU A 93 17.85 -15.28 -6.46
CA LEU A 93 18.20 -16.68 -6.64
C LEU A 93 18.90 -16.97 -7.98
N SER A 94 18.66 -16.16 -9.02
CA SER A 94 19.33 -16.31 -10.31
C SER A 94 20.72 -15.68 -10.35
N LYS A 95 21.05 -14.76 -9.43
CA LYS A 95 22.34 -14.07 -9.34
C LYS A 95 23.29 -14.68 -8.30
N GLY A 96 22.78 -15.52 -7.40
CA GLY A 96 23.56 -16.31 -6.43
C GLY A 96 23.91 -17.68 -6.99
#